data_AF-A0A1U7CN68-F1
#
_entry.id   AF-A0A1U7CN68-F1
#
_cell.length_a   1.000
_cell.length_b   1.000
_cell.length_c   1.000
_cell.angle_alpha   90.00
_cell.angle_beta   90.00
_cell.angle_gamma   90.00
#
_symmetry.space_group_name_H-M   'P 1'
#
loop_
_entity.id
_entity.type
_entity.pdbx_description
1 polymer ?
#
loop_
_entity_poly.entity_id
_entity_poly.type
_entity_poly.pdbx_seq_one_letter_code
_entity_poly.pdbx_strand_id
1 'polypeptide(L)'
;MNLIINGILYNTKILDQYFKQYESLLNLSGFFALLGLFGFLILGSRLTAPLAADVLRKDPRPPIIYLRPFQFDNFFRLAYGPEFRILRLFRRVGPLVAIGRPKEKLQTSGISRYYVRDDEWQDLVLCLLPRSRAIILVLGESAGIEWELEKLLGSDHVDRLLIVAIAPGGSSPDSVRERLIRFFPTLPADLSPKFRTVRDVDHSSGADGIGQVALAMIDGEKTLRFLEPVIIEENGQSNGRYPLLNWRDTMLPFLDRVLDSPLRPQGWFSKLIWTLSARDHG
;
A
#
# COMPACT_ATOMS: atom_id res chain seq x y z
N MET A 1 11.99 47.80 -53.32
CA MET A 1 11.61 46.37 -53.27
C MET A 1 11.99 45.70 -51.94
N ASN A 2 13.22 45.85 -51.44
CA ASN A 2 13.67 45.23 -50.17
C ASN A 2 12.91 45.66 -48.90
N LEU A 3 12.45 46.92 -48.81
CA LEU A 3 11.69 47.41 -47.65
C LEU A 3 10.31 46.75 -47.48
N ILE A 4 9.62 46.46 -48.59
CA ILE A 4 8.29 45.82 -48.56
C ILE A 4 8.42 44.34 -48.18
N ILE A 5 9.42 43.64 -48.74
CA ILE A 5 9.69 42.23 -48.42
C ILE A 5 10.10 42.06 -46.95
N ASN A 6 10.94 42.96 -46.42
CA ASN A 6 11.33 42.93 -45.01
C ASN A 6 10.17 43.24 -44.06
N GLY A 7 9.24 44.13 -44.44
CA GLY A 7 8.03 44.41 -43.67
C GLY A 7 7.06 43.22 -43.63
N ILE A 8 6.89 42.50 -44.74
CA ILE A 8 6.06 41.28 -44.79
C ILE A 8 6.69 40.18 -43.94
N LEU A 9 8.01 39.95 -44.04
CA LEU A 9 8.74 38.96 -43.24
C LEU A 9 8.76 39.29 -41.74
N TYR A 10 8.78 40.58 -41.37
CA TYR A 10 8.68 41.02 -39.99
C TYR A 10 7.28 40.76 -39.43
N ASN A 11 6.24 41.05 -40.21
CA ASN A 11 4.85 40.76 -39.82
C ASN A 11 4.57 39.25 -39.71
N THR A 12 5.10 38.41 -40.60
CA THR A 12 4.92 36.94 -40.48
C THR A 12 5.62 36.39 -39.23
N LYS A 13 6.83 36.87 -38.90
CA LYS A 13 7.51 36.48 -37.65
C LYS A 13 6.75 36.92 -36.40
N ILE A 14 6.16 38.10 -36.41
CA ILE A 14 5.32 38.60 -35.31
C ILE A 14 4.06 37.73 -35.17
N LEU A 15 3.38 37.41 -36.27
CA LEU A 15 2.20 36.55 -36.26
C LEU A 15 2.52 35.13 -35.77
N ASP A 16 3.66 34.56 -36.19
CA ASP A 16 4.15 33.26 -35.69
C ASP A 16 4.45 33.31 -34.18
N GLN A 17 5.00 34.43 -33.69
CA GLN A 17 5.27 34.64 -32.26
C GLN A 17 3.96 34.71 -31.46
N TYR A 18 2.95 35.44 -31.95
CA TYR A 18 1.63 35.45 -31.33
C TYR A 18 0.97 34.07 -31.37
N PHE A 19 1.05 33.35 -32.50
CA PHE A 19 0.45 32.01 -32.65
C PHE A 19 1.06 31.00 -31.66
N LYS A 20 2.39 30.97 -31.51
CA LYS A 20 3.08 30.13 -30.50
C LYS A 20 2.70 30.50 -29.07
N GLN A 21 2.46 31.79 -28.80
CA GLN A 21 2.00 32.25 -27.48
C GLN A 21 0.58 31.73 -27.17
N TYR A 22 -0.34 31.72 -28.15
CA TYR A 22 -1.68 31.15 -28.01
C TYR A 22 -1.67 29.63 -27.83
N GLU A 23 -0.85 28.88 -28.59
CA GLU A 23 -0.68 27.43 -28.38
C GLU A 23 -0.18 27.11 -26.97
N SER A 24 0.76 27.91 -26.45
CA SER A 24 1.27 27.75 -25.09
C SER A 24 0.19 27.98 -24.03
N LEU A 25 -0.67 28.99 -24.21
CA LEU A 25 -1.80 29.29 -23.32
C LEU A 25 -2.90 28.21 -23.38
N LEU A 26 -3.20 27.69 -24.59
CA LEU A 26 -4.14 26.59 -24.76
C LEU A 26 -3.65 25.31 -24.08
N ASN A 27 -2.37 24.96 -24.25
CA ASN A 27 -1.74 23.82 -23.58
C ASN A 27 -1.76 23.97 -22.05
N LEU A 28 -1.51 25.18 -21.55
CA LEU A 28 -1.57 25.47 -20.11
C LEU A 28 -2.99 25.32 -19.56
N SER A 29 -4.00 25.81 -20.29
CA SER A 29 -5.41 25.64 -19.90
C SER A 29 -5.85 24.17 -19.91
N GLY A 30 -5.41 23.39 -20.91
CA GLY A 30 -5.65 21.95 -20.99
C GLY A 30 -4.97 21.19 -19.84
N PHE A 31 -3.76 21.57 -19.46
CA PHE A 31 -3.06 21.02 -18.30
C PHE A 31 -3.81 21.28 -16.99
N PHE A 32 -4.30 22.50 -16.76
CA PHE A 32 -5.12 22.81 -15.58
C PHE A 32 -6.48 22.11 -15.59
N ALA A 33 -7.10 21.94 -16.76
CA ALA A 33 -8.33 21.17 -16.90
C ALA A 33 -8.11 19.68 -16.57
N LEU A 34 -7.00 19.09 -17.00
CA LEU A 34 -6.61 17.72 -16.65
C LEU A 34 -6.30 17.57 -15.16
N LEU A 35 -5.61 18.54 -14.55
CA LEU A 35 -5.39 18.58 -13.10
C LEU A 35 -6.72 18.70 -12.33
N GLY A 36 -7.64 19.54 -12.81
CA GLY A 36 -8.97 19.69 -12.24
C GLY A 36 -9.80 18.40 -12.34
N LEU A 37 -9.80 17.75 -13.51
CA LEU A 37 -10.46 16.46 -13.72
C LEU A 37 -9.85 15.36 -12.85
N PHE A 38 -8.51 15.29 -12.77
CA PHE A 38 -7.81 14.33 -11.92
C PHE A 38 -8.14 14.56 -10.44
N GLY A 39 -8.11 15.81 -9.97
CA GLY A 39 -8.53 16.18 -8.62
C GLY A 39 -9.99 15.84 -8.34
N PHE A 40 -10.88 16.05 -9.31
CA PHE A 40 -12.30 15.72 -9.22
C PHE A 40 -12.55 14.21 -9.16
N LEU A 41 -11.85 13.40 -9.97
CA LEU A 41 -11.93 11.93 -9.93
C LEU A 41 -11.42 11.39 -8.60
N ILE A 42 -10.33 11.94 -8.09
CA ILE A 42 -9.82 11.62 -6.77
C ILE A 42 -10.88 11.97 -5.72
N LEU A 43 -11.40 13.19 -5.69
CA LEU A 43 -12.41 13.61 -4.71
C LEU A 43 -13.71 12.81 -4.81
N GLY A 44 -14.17 12.48 -6.01
CA GLY A 44 -15.35 11.63 -6.26
C GLY A 44 -15.16 10.21 -5.73
N SER A 45 -13.98 9.63 -5.91
CA SER A 45 -13.62 8.32 -5.31
C SER A 45 -13.61 8.35 -3.78
N ARG A 46 -13.44 9.53 -3.16
CA ARG A 46 -13.43 9.75 -1.70
C ARG A 46 -14.82 10.00 -1.09
N LEU A 47 -15.80 10.42 -1.89
CA LEU A 47 -17.19 10.58 -1.44
C LEU A 47 -18.01 9.30 -1.60
N THR A 48 -17.49 8.33 -2.34
CA THR A 48 -18.17 7.09 -2.70
C THR A 48 -17.54 5.85 -2.07
N ALA A 49 -16.48 5.98 -1.25
CA ALA A 49 -15.87 4.79 -0.66
C ALA A 49 -16.84 4.15 0.34
N PRO A 50 -17.18 2.86 0.14
CA PRO A 50 -18.21 2.21 0.93
C PRO A 50 -17.75 2.03 2.38
N LEU A 51 -18.68 2.20 3.33
CA LEU A 51 -18.46 1.91 4.74
C LEU A 51 -18.08 0.45 4.93
N ALA A 52 -17.18 0.14 5.86
CA ALA A 52 -16.77 -1.25 6.12
C ALA A 52 -17.97 -2.16 6.44
N ALA A 53 -18.95 -1.68 7.21
CA ALA A 53 -20.18 -2.42 7.49
C ALA A 53 -20.95 -2.82 6.21
N ASP A 54 -21.03 -1.94 5.22
CA ASP A 54 -21.70 -2.24 3.95
C ASP A 54 -20.92 -3.23 3.10
N VAL A 55 -19.58 -3.14 3.10
CA VAL A 55 -18.73 -4.09 2.38
C VAL A 55 -18.87 -5.48 2.99
N LEU A 56 -18.79 -5.61 4.31
CA LEU A 56 -18.93 -6.90 4.99
C LEU A 56 -20.34 -7.49 4.87
N ARG A 57 -21.36 -6.64 4.70
CA ARG A 57 -22.73 -7.10 4.43
C ARG A 57 -22.89 -7.66 3.02
N LYS A 58 -22.16 -7.13 2.04
CA LYS A 58 -22.25 -7.52 0.61
C LYS A 58 -21.32 -8.66 0.24
N ASP A 59 -20.16 -8.78 0.90
CA ASP A 59 -19.15 -9.79 0.62
C ASP A 59 -19.13 -10.84 1.74
N PRO A 60 -19.58 -12.08 1.50
CA PRO A 60 -19.66 -13.11 2.52
C PRO A 60 -18.29 -13.71 2.87
N ARG A 61 -17.22 -13.35 2.16
CA ARG A 61 -15.88 -13.86 2.46
C ARG A 61 -15.39 -13.26 3.79
N PRO A 62 -14.72 -14.06 4.63
CA PRO A 62 -14.00 -13.58 5.81
C PRO A 62 -13.13 -12.34 5.53
N PRO A 63 -13.24 -11.29 6.35
CA PRO A 63 -12.49 -10.05 6.15
C PRO A 63 -10.99 -10.21 6.27
N ILE A 64 -10.31 -9.24 5.65
CA ILE A 64 -8.90 -8.95 5.85
C ILE A 64 -8.81 -7.64 6.61
N ILE A 65 -8.34 -7.69 7.85
CA ILE A 65 -8.15 -6.49 8.66
C ILE A 65 -6.84 -5.83 8.26
N TYR A 66 -6.89 -4.53 8.09
CA TYR A 66 -5.72 -3.70 7.86
C TYR A 66 -5.56 -2.70 9.02
N LEU A 67 -4.55 -2.92 9.84
CA LEU A 67 -4.17 -2.11 11.00
C LEU A 67 -2.94 -1.27 10.66
N ARG A 68 -3.00 0.02 10.93
CA ARG A 68 -1.86 0.92 10.69
C ARG A 68 -1.93 2.16 11.56
N PRO A 69 -0.78 2.81 11.84
CA PRO A 69 -0.81 4.10 12.51
C PRO A 69 -1.46 5.17 11.63
N PHE A 70 -2.25 6.05 12.22
CA PHE A 70 -2.94 7.12 11.49
C PHE A 70 -1.99 8.08 10.77
N GLN A 71 -0.78 8.31 11.30
CA GLN A 71 0.23 9.15 10.65
C GLN A 71 0.76 8.57 9.31
N PHE A 72 0.47 7.29 9.02
CA PHE A 72 0.82 6.63 7.77
C PHE A 72 -0.31 6.74 6.72
N ASP A 73 -1.40 7.46 7.01
CA ASP A 73 -2.51 7.67 6.07
C ASP A 73 -2.17 8.69 4.98
N ASN A 74 -1.23 8.34 4.12
CA ASN A 74 -0.88 9.11 2.93
C ASN A 74 -1.50 8.46 1.68
N PHE A 75 -2.28 9.24 0.94
CA PHE A 75 -2.90 8.81 -0.32
C PHE A 75 -1.89 8.25 -1.32
N PHE A 76 -0.70 8.85 -1.43
CA PHE A 76 0.28 8.41 -2.41
C PHE A 76 0.83 7.01 -2.10
N ARG A 77 1.05 6.68 -0.83
CA ARG A 77 1.50 5.35 -0.41
C ARG A 77 0.43 4.28 -0.67
N LEU A 78 -0.83 4.63 -0.43
CA LEU A 78 -1.98 3.76 -0.69
C LEU A 78 -2.35 3.62 -2.17
N ALA A 79 -1.99 4.57 -3.02
CA ALA A 79 -2.31 4.52 -4.45
C ALA A 79 -1.16 3.96 -5.31
N TYR A 80 0.09 4.15 -4.88
CA TYR A 80 1.27 3.85 -5.72
C TYR A 80 2.43 3.20 -4.97
N GLY A 81 2.36 3.10 -3.65
CA GLY A 81 3.43 2.54 -2.82
C GLY A 81 3.40 1.01 -2.67
N PRO A 82 4.37 0.46 -1.93
CA PRO A 82 4.44 -0.96 -1.54
C PRO A 82 3.13 -1.47 -0.91
N GLU A 83 2.52 -0.67 -0.05
CA GLU A 83 1.26 -0.94 0.64
C GLU A 83 0.12 -1.23 -0.35
N PHE A 84 0.00 -0.45 -1.42
CA PHE A 84 -1.00 -0.70 -2.47
C PHE A 84 -0.85 -2.09 -3.10
N ARG A 85 0.39 -2.51 -3.37
CA ARG A 85 0.68 -3.80 -4.03
C ARG A 85 0.33 -4.97 -3.12
N ILE A 86 0.67 -4.86 -1.83
CA ILE A 86 0.30 -5.82 -0.79
C ILE A 86 -1.23 -5.93 -0.74
N LEU A 87 -1.92 -4.82 -0.50
CA LEU A 87 -3.37 -4.79 -0.33
C LEU A 87 -4.12 -5.30 -1.56
N ARG A 88 -3.65 -4.97 -2.78
CA ARG A 88 -4.26 -5.44 -4.02
C ARG A 88 -4.30 -6.98 -4.11
N LEU A 89 -3.29 -7.66 -3.58
CA LEU A 89 -3.26 -9.13 -3.55
C LEU A 89 -4.34 -9.67 -2.58
N PHE A 90 -4.52 -9.04 -1.43
CA PHE A 90 -5.51 -9.44 -0.43
C PHE A 90 -6.98 -9.20 -0.83
N ARG A 91 -7.29 -8.26 -1.72
CA ARG A 91 -8.66 -8.06 -2.24
C ARG A 91 -9.27 -9.31 -2.88
N ARG A 92 -8.42 -10.17 -3.45
CA ARG A 92 -8.82 -11.46 -4.02
C ARG A 92 -9.09 -12.51 -2.95
N VAL A 93 -8.45 -12.37 -1.79
CA VAL A 93 -8.63 -13.25 -0.65
C VAL A 93 -9.93 -12.89 0.07
N GLY A 94 -10.14 -11.65 0.49
CA GLY A 94 -11.36 -11.22 1.20
C GLY A 94 -11.60 -9.71 1.14
N PRO A 95 -12.73 -9.22 1.69
CA PRO A 95 -12.99 -7.79 1.79
C PRO A 95 -11.99 -7.13 2.74
N LEU A 96 -11.32 -6.08 2.27
CA LEU A 96 -10.39 -5.29 3.08
C LEU A 96 -11.13 -4.28 3.94
N VAL A 97 -10.87 -4.31 5.24
CA VAL A 97 -11.42 -3.36 6.21
C VAL A 97 -10.32 -2.77 7.08
N ALA A 98 -10.42 -1.48 7.37
CA ALA A 98 -9.56 -0.78 8.31
C ALA A 98 -10.38 0.00 9.35
N ILE A 99 -9.72 0.54 10.36
CA ILE A 99 -10.33 1.40 11.36
C ILE A 99 -9.82 2.83 11.14
N GLY A 100 -10.74 3.79 11.07
CA GLY A 100 -10.47 5.21 10.88
C GLY A 100 -10.99 6.05 12.04
N ARG A 101 -10.46 7.25 12.23
CA ARG A 101 -10.96 8.17 13.26
C ARG A 101 -12.22 8.91 12.78
N PRO A 102 -13.25 9.12 13.62
CA PRO A 102 -14.52 9.74 13.24
C PRO A 102 -14.41 11.16 12.66
N LYS A 103 -13.28 11.84 12.85
CA LYS A 103 -13.01 13.21 12.42
C LYS A 103 -11.94 13.33 11.32
N GLU A 104 -11.43 12.22 10.80
CA GLU A 104 -10.52 12.26 9.66
C GLU A 104 -11.28 12.77 8.42
N LYS A 105 -10.97 14.01 8.05
CA LYS A 105 -11.46 14.61 6.81
C LYS A 105 -10.70 13.94 5.67
N LEU A 106 -11.45 13.21 4.85
CA LEU A 106 -11.06 12.60 3.57
C LEU A 106 -10.64 11.13 3.71
N GLN A 107 -11.49 10.26 3.19
CA GLN A 107 -11.19 8.86 2.95
C GLN A 107 -10.01 8.75 1.99
N THR A 108 -8.99 7.99 2.33
CA THR A 108 -8.02 7.57 1.32
C THR A 108 -8.63 6.42 0.51
N SER A 109 -8.72 6.58 -0.81
CA SER A 109 -9.39 5.63 -1.70
C SER A 109 -8.70 4.27 -1.68
N GLY A 110 -9.45 3.18 -1.49
CA GLY A 110 -8.96 1.81 -1.73
C GLY A 110 -9.24 0.80 -0.60
N ILE A 111 -9.58 1.26 0.61
CA ILE A 111 -9.93 0.39 1.75
C ILE A 111 -11.17 0.96 2.45
N SER A 112 -12.13 0.10 2.77
CA SER A 112 -13.32 0.49 3.52
C SER A 112 -13.02 0.59 5.02
N ARG A 113 -13.54 1.62 5.68
CA ARG A 113 -13.25 1.87 7.10
C ARG A 113 -14.47 1.75 7.98
N TYR A 114 -14.26 1.28 9.21
CA TYR A 114 -15.12 1.58 10.33
C TYR A 114 -14.69 2.90 10.95
N TYR A 115 -15.67 3.75 11.27
CA TYR A 115 -15.45 4.96 12.03
C TYR A 115 -16.14 4.78 13.37
N VAL A 116 -15.35 4.68 14.42
CA VAL A 116 -15.80 4.42 15.79
C VAL A 116 -15.10 5.39 16.73
N ARG A 117 -15.70 5.65 17.89
CA ARG A 117 -15.12 6.58 18.85
C ARG A 117 -13.83 6.03 19.45
N ASP A 118 -13.03 6.92 20.04
CA ASP A 118 -11.75 6.58 20.66
C ASP A 118 -11.88 5.61 21.86
N ASP A 119 -13.07 5.48 22.44
CA ASP A 119 -13.41 4.53 23.49
C ASP A 119 -13.93 3.17 22.97
N GLU A 120 -14.24 3.06 21.68
CA GLU A 120 -14.90 1.87 21.09
C GLU A 120 -14.01 1.09 20.10
N TRP A 121 -12.90 1.69 19.64
CA TRP A 121 -12.08 1.08 18.59
C TRP A 121 -11.41 -0.23 19.02
N GLN A 122 -11.03 -0.35 20.31
CA GLN A 122 -10.42 -1.56 20.85
C GLN A 122 -11.39 -2.74 20.80
N ASP A 123 -12.65 -2.52 21.20
CA ASP A 123 -13.70 -3.53 21.15
C ASP A 123 -13.99 -3.97 19.72
N LEU A 124 -13.97 -3.01 18.78
CA LEU A 124 -14.12 -3.31 17.36
C LEU A 124 -12.97 -4.19 16.84
N VAL A 125 -11.70 -3.88 17.19
CA VAL A 125 -10.56 -4.74 16.83
C VAL A 125 -10.81 -6.16 17.32
N LEU A 126 -11.10 -6.33 18.61
CA LEU A 126 -11.32 -7.64 19.22
C LEU A 126 -12.50 -8.41 18.60
N CYS A 127 -13.55 -7.71 18.19
CA CYS A 127 -14.70 -8.30 17.48
C CYS A 127 -14.34 -8.77 16.06
N LEU A 128 -13.45 -8.06 15.36
CA LEU A 128 -13.06 -8.39 14.00
C LEU A 128 -12.03 -9.52 13.95
N LEU A 129 -11.10 -9.62 14.91
CA LEU A 129 -10.03 -10.62 14.91
C LEU A 129 -10.51 -12.07 14.65
N PRO A 130 -11.49 -12.64 15.39
CA PRO A 130 -11.88 -14.04 15.21
C PRO A 130 -12.52 -14.33 13.85
N ARG A 131 -13.13 -13.32 13.23
CA ARG A 131 -13.82 -13.42 11.93
C ARG A 131 -12.85 -13.26 10.76
N SER A 132 -11.62 -12.85 11.03
CA SER A 132 -10.69 -12.42 10.00
C SER A 132 -9.82 -13.55 9.49
N ARG A 133 -9.64 -13.60 8.18
CA ARG A 133 -8.78 -14.59 7.51
C ARG A 133 -7.32 -14.18 7.55
N ALA A 134 -7.04 -12.90 7.43
CA ALA A 134 -5.70 -12.35 7.60
C ALA A 134 -5.79 -10.99 8.31
N ILE A 135 -4.75 -10.68 9.08
CA ILE A 135 -4.54 -9.39 9.71
C ILE A 135 -3.23 -8.84 9.16
N ILE A 136 -3.28 -7.67 8.55
CA ILE A 136 -2.11 -6.96 8.03
C ILE A 136 -1.87 -5.79 8.96
N LEU A 137 -0.73 -5.77 9.64
CA LEU A 137 -0.34 -4.70 10.56
C LEU A 137 0.87 -3.97 10.00
N VAL A 138 0.74 -2.66 9.75
CA VAL A 138 1.90 -1.81 9.45
C VAL A 138 2.54 -1.40 10.77
N LEU A 139 3.84 -1.70 10.90
CA LEU A 139 4.56 -1.35 12.11
C LEU A 139 4.78 0.17 12.19
N GLY A 140 4.43 0.77 13.33
CA GLY A 140 4.71 2.17 13.64
C GLY A 140 4.90 2.38 15.14
N GLU A 141 4.99 3.65 15.54
CA GLU A 141 5.41 4.06 16.89
C GLU A 141 4.25 4.49 17.81
N SER A 142 3.00 4.41 17.34
CA SER A 142 1.86 4.83 18.14
C SER A 142 1.49 3.79 19.20
N ALA A 143 1.10 4.24 20.40
CA ALA A 143 0.59 3.39 21.48
C ALA A 143 -0.57 2.48 21.03
N GLY A 144 -1.40 2.92 20.07
CA GLY A 144 -2.46 2.09 19.49
C GLY A 144 -1.92 0.84 18.80
N ILE A 145 -0.91 0.99 17.93
CA ILE A 145 -0.24 -0.15 17.27
C ILE A 145 0.45 -1.06 18.28
N GLU A 146 1.08 -0.50 19.32
CA GLU A 146 1.69 -1.32 20.37
C GLU A 146 0.64 -2.21 21.06
N TRP A 147 -0.51 -1.62 21.43
CA TRP A 147 -1.64 -2.37 21.99
C TRP A 147 -2.20 -3.40 21.01
N GLU A 148 -2.39 -3.04 19.74
CA GLU A 148 -2.91 -3.96 18.70
C GLU A 148 -1.99 -5.17 18.52
N LEU A 149 -0.67 -4.93 18.45
CA LEU A 149 0.33 -5.98 18.33
C LEU A 149 0.34 -6.86 19.58
N GLU A 150 0.31 -6.28 20.79
CA GLU A 150 0.24 -7.04 22.04
C GLU A 150 -0.99 -7.97 22.09
N LYS A 151 -2.17 -7.45 21.74
CA LYS A 151 -3.40 -8.26 21.70
C LYS A 151 -3.35 -9.36 20.65
N LEU A 152 -2.79 -9.07 19.47
CA LEU A 152 -2.62 -10.06 18.41
C LEU A 152 -1.68 -11.20 18.84
N LEU A 153 -0.52 -10.89 19.43
CA LEU A 153 0.44 -11.88 19.91
C LEU A 153 -0.10 -12.74 21.06
N GLY A 154 -0.99 -12.16 21.88
CA GLY A 154 -1.71 -12.86 22.93
C GLY A 154 -2.90 -13.71 22.45
N SER A 155 -3.34 -13.55 21.20
CA SER A 155 -4.55 -14.21 20.68
C SER A 155 -4.28 -15.52 19.95
N ASP A 156 -5.34 -16.31 19.74
CA ASP A 156 -5.35 -17.51 18.89
C ASP A 156 -5.40 -17.20 17.38
N HIS A 157 -5.18 -15.93 17.00
CA HIS A 157 -5.24 -15.45 15.62
C HIS A 157 -3.90 -14.94 15.11
N VAL A 158 -2.85 -15.06 15.93
CA VAL A 158 -1.50 -14.59 15.63
C VAL A 158 -0.91 -15.25 14.38
N ASP A 159 -1.30 -16.49 14.08
CA ASP A 159 -0.89 -17.26 12.90
C ASP A 159 -1.34 -16.62 11.57
N ARG A 160 -2.33 -15.72 11.63
CA ARG A 160 -2.91 -14.96 10.51
C ARG A 160 -2.34 -13.53 10.40
N LEU A 161 -1.32 -13.20 11.21
CA LEU A 161 -0.70 -11.88 11.23
C LEU A 161 0.43 -11.75 10.19
N LEU A 162 0.30 -10.77 9.31
CA LEU A 162 1.36 -10.24 8.47
C LEU A 162 1.79 -8.88 9.01
N ILE A 163 3.05 -8.78 9.44
CA ILE A 163 3.68 -7.52 9.82
C ILE A 163 4.36 -6.91 8.59
N VAL A 164 4.02 -5.66 8.29
CA VAL A 164 4.62 -4.86 7.24
C VAL A 164 5.50 -3.81 7.91
N ALA A 165 6.82 -4.00 7.83
CA ALA A 165 7.80 -3.06 8.34
C ALA A 165 8.24 -2.14 7.22
N ILE A 166 8.07 -0.83 7.41
CA ILE A 166 8.50 0.19 6.44
C ILE A 166 9.50 1.12 7.13
N ALA A 167 10.69 1.25 6.53
CA ALA A 167 11.70 2.22 6.91
C ALA A 167 11.72 3.33 5.85
N PRO A 168 11.51 4.61 6.22
CA PRO A 168 11.61 5.73 5.28
C PRO A 168 12.99 5.84 4.63
N GLY A 169 13.06 6.53 3.49
CA GLY A 169 14.33 6.84 2.83
C GLY A 169 15.31 7.56 3.76
N GLY A 170 16.53 7.05 3.83
CA GLY A 170 17.58 7.58 4.71
C GLY A 170 17.51 7.12 6.17
N SER A 171 16.51 6.33 6.57
CA SER A 171 16.45 5.69 7.89
C SER A 171 17.05 4.28 7.86
N SER A 172 17.79 3.89 8.90
CA SER A 172 18.27 2.51 9.04
C SER A 172 17.10 1.56 9.37
N PRO A 173 17.07 0.34 8.80
CA PRO A 173 16.24 -0.78 9.28
C PRO A 173 16.34 -1.04 10.79
N ASP A 174 17.41 -0.60 11.45
CA ASP A 174 17.59 -0.74 12.90
C ASP A 174 16.51 -0.02 13.72
N SER A 175 15.97 1.09 13.20
CA SER A 175 14.81 1.77 13.82
C SER A 175 13.56 0.89 13.87
N VAL A 176 13.42 -0.07 12.95
CA VAL A 176 12.36 -1.10 12.99
C VAL A 176 12.73 -2.16 14.02
N ARG A 177 14.01 -2.57 14.07
CA ARG A 177 14.49 -3.57 15.03
C ARG A 177 14.21 -3.17 16.47
N GLU A 178 14.47 -1.93 16.85
CA GLU A 178 14.22 -1.40 18.19
C GLU A 178 12.75 -1.55 18.63
N ARG A 179 11.82 -1.48 17.69
CA ARG A 179 10.39 -1.67 17.94
C ARG A 179 10.02 -3.14 18.06
N LEU A 180 10.56 -3.98 17.17
CA LEU A 180 10.24 -5.40 17.14
C LEU A 180 10.90 -6.17 18.28
N ILE A 181 12.09 -5.77 18.76
CA ILE A 181 12.84 -6.52 19.79
C ILE A 181 12.11 -6.57 21.13
N ARG A 182 11.26 -5.58 21.44
CA ARG A 182 10.38 -5.61 22.61
C ARG A 182 9.45 -6.83 22.60
N PHE A 183 8.96 -7.19 21.42
CA PHE A 183 8.01 -8.29 21.24
C PHE A 183 8.70 -9.61 20.84
N PHE A 184 9.85 -9.51 20.18
CA PHE A 184 10.65 -10.62 19.69
C PHE A 184 12.11 -10.48 20.12
N PRO A 185 12.46 -10.87 21.36
CA PRO A 185 13.80 -10.66 21.90
C PRO A 185 14.91 -11.39 21.13
N THR A 186 14.57 -12.44 20.39
CA THR A 186 15.50 -13.30 19.63
C THR A 186 15.81 -12.79 18.22
N LEU A 187 15.51 -11.51 17.92
CA LEU A 187 15.80 -10.93 16.60
C LEU A 187 17.30 -10.80 16.32
N PRO A 188 17.73 -11.08 15.08
CA PRO A 188 19.12 -10.86 14.69
C PRO A 188 19.51 -9.38 14.83
N ALA A 189 20.80 -9.13 15.05
CA ALA A 189 21.34 -7.79 15.23
C ALA A 189 21.18 -6.92 13.98
N ASP A 190 21.39 -7.51 12.80
CA ASP A 190 21.25 -6.86 11.51
C ASP A 190 19.99 -7.35 10.78
N LEU A 191 19.03 -6.45 10.57
CA LEU A 191 17.82 -6.72 9.79
C LEU A 191 17.97 -6.34 8.32
N SER A 192 19.03 -5.65 7.91
CA SER A 192 19.23 -5.15 6.55
C SER A 192 19.01 -6.21 5.46
N PRO A 193 19.44 -7.48 5.62
CA PRO A 193 19.21 -8.52 4.62
C PRO A 193 17.73 -8.86 4.39
N LYS A 194 16.83 -8.52 5.33
CA LYS A 194 15.39 -8.77 5.25
C LYS A 194 14.62 -7.62 4.61
N PHE A 195 15.23 -6.44 4.50
CA PHE A 195 14.64 -5.26 3.90
C PHE A 195 14.99 -5.18 2.42
N ARG A 196 14.04 -4.68 1.61
CA ARG A 196 14.30 -4.32 0.22
C ARG A 196 13.96 -2.88 -0.03
N THR A 197 14.86 -2.25 -0.75
CA THR A 197 14.67 -0.92 -1.29
C THR A 197 13.55 -0.96 -2.32
N VAL A 198 12.53 -0.16 -2.08
CA VAL A 198 11.35 -0.01 -2.92
C VAL A 198 11.15 1.47 -3.18
N ARG A 199 10.64 1.81 -4.37
CA ARG A 199 10.28 3.19 -4.67
C ARG A 199 9.12 3.58 -3.76
N ASP A 200 9.37 4.44 -2.78
CA ASP A 200 8.37 5.03 -1.90
C ASP A 200 7.86 6.30 -2.56
N VAL A 201 6.56 6.42 -2.77
CA VAL A 201 6.00 7.58 -3.49
C VAL A 201 5.85 8.79 -2.55
N ASP A 202 6.41 8.71 -1.34
CA ASP A 202 6.38 9.81 -0.40
C ASP A 202 7.43 10.88 -0.72
N HIS A 203 7.01 11.89 -1.46
CA HIS A 203 7.83 13.05 -1.82
C HIS A 203 8.02 14.04 -0.66
N SER A 204 7.37 13.86 0.50
CA SER A 204 7.46 14.82 1.61
C SER A 204 8.77 14.77 2.39
N SER A 205 9.60 13.75 2.18
CA SER A 205 10.87 13.56 2.90
C SER A 205 12.05 13.45 1.94
N GLY A 206 12.36 14.55 1.23
CA GLY A 206 13.70 15.01 0.81
C GLY A 206 14.71 14.09 0.10
N ALA A 207 14.45 12.79 -0.08
CA ALA A 207 15.40 11.81 -0.62
C ALA A 207 14.66 10.87 -1.58
N ASP A 208 14.68 11.20 -2.86
CA ASP A 208 14.42 10.35 -4.04
C ASP A 208 13.17 9.46 -4.11
N GLY A 209 12.26 9.51 -3.13
CA GLY A 209 11.10 8.63 -3.09
C GLY A 209 11.52 7.16 -3.03
N ILE A 210 12.43 6.82 -2.11
CA ILE A 210 12.96 5.47 -1.93
C ILE A 210 12.81 5.11 -0.46
N GLY A 211 12.10 4.04 -0.16
CA GLY A 211 11.96 3.49 1.19
C GLY A 211 12.42 2.04 1.22
N GLN A 212 12.49 1.44 2.40
CA GLN A 212 12.76 0.02 2.55
C GLN A 212 11.57 -0.68 3.19
N VAL A 213 11.27 -1.88 2.70
CA VAL A 213 10.17 -2.71 3.21
C VAL A 213 10.65 -4.10 3.56
N ALA A 214 10.17 -4.63 4.67
CA ALA A 214 10.27 -6.03 5.04
C ALA A 214 8.88 -6.55 5.40
N LEU A 215 8.63 -7.81 5.05
CA LEU A 215 7.41 -8.52 5.43
C LEU A 215 7.79 -9.62 6.40
N ALA A 216 7.00 -9.77 7.45
CA ALA A 216 7.19 -10.83 8.42
C ALA A 216 5.84 -11.44 8.82
N MET A 217 5.87 -12.72 9.17
CA MET A 217 4.74 -13.48 9.64
C MET A 217 5.11 -14.15 10.96
N ILE A 218 4.12 -14.52 11.75
CA ILE A 218 4.33 -15.25 13.01
C ILE A 218 4.05 -16.72 12.76
N ASP A 219 4.98 -17.63 13.06
CA ASP A 219 4.72 -19.07 12.93
C ASP A 219 3.89 -19.64 14.09
N GLY A 220 3.59 -20.95 14.02
CA GLY A 220 2.79 -21.63 15.05
C GLY A 220 3.45 -21.67 16.44
N GLU A 221 4.75 -21.39 16.52
CA GLU A 221 5.52 -21.31 17.76
C GLU A 221 5.64 -19.87 18.27
N LYS A 222 4.86 -18.94 17.70
CA LYS A 222 4.90 -17.50 17.99
C LYS A 222 6.25 -16.83 17.70
N THR A 223 7.04 -17.39 16.77
CA THR A 223 8.29 -16.78 16.34
C THR A 223 8.10 -15.91 15.11
N LEU A 224 8.77 -14.76 15.07
CA LEU A 224 8.76 -13.86 13.92
C LEU A 224 9.64 -14.43 12.81
N ARG A 225 9.05 -14.69 11.64
CA ARG A 225 9.74 -15.10 10.43
C ARG A 225 9.59 -14.05 9.34
N PHE A 226 10.72 -13.54 8.86
CA PHE A 226 10.71 -12.67 7.69
C PHE A 226 10.46 -13.47 6.42
N LEU A 227 9.67 -12.92 5.51
CA LEU A 227 9.45 -13.46 4.18
C LEU A 227 10.64 -13.09 3.30
N GLU A 228 11.25 -14.09 2.67
CA GLU A 228 12.39 -13.84 1.78
C GLU A 228 11.93 -13.10 0.52
N PRO A 229 12.51 -11.93 0.22
CA PRO A 229 12.11 -11.14 -0.93
C PRO A 229 12.49 -11.82 -2.25
N VAL A 230 11.51 -12.05 -3.13
CA VAL A 230 11.73 -12.61 -4.47
C VAL A 230 11.97 -11.47 -5.46
N ILE A 231 13.17 -11.42 -6.04
CA ILE A 231 13.58 -10.35 -6.96
C ILE A 231 13.30 -10.75 -8.40
N ILE A 232 12.75 -9.82 -9.19
CA ILE A 232 12.65 -9.95 -10.64
C ILE A 232 13.91 -9.32 -11.22
N GLU A 233 14.81 -10.14 -11.77
CA GLU A 233 15.96 -9.64 -12.52
C GLU A 233 15.47 -9.06 -13.85
N GLU A 234 15.59 -7.74 -14.05
CA GLU A 234 15.40 -7.14 -15.37
C GLU A 234 16.63 -7.47 -16.24
N ASN A 235 16.40 -8.21 -17.33
CA ASN A 235 17.40 -8.50 -18.35
C ASN A 235 18.09 -7.20 -18.85
N GLY A 236 19.30 -6.95 -18.36
CA GLY A 236 20.35 -6.24 -19.08
C GLY A 236 20.21 -4.73 -19.34
N GLN A 237 19.17 -4.03 -18.89
CA GLN A 237 19.08 -2.56 -18.99
C GLN A 237 18.63 -1.92 -17.67
N SER A 238 19.36 -2.20 -16.59
CA SER A 238 19.29 -1.37 -15.38
C SER A 238 19.96 -0.03 -15.68
N ASN A 239 19.17 0.94 -16.16
CA ASN A 239 19.47 2.36 -15.98
C ASN A 239 19.29 2.69 -14.48
N GLY A 240 20.17 2.15 -13.63
CA GLY A 240 20.29 2.47 -12.19
C GLY A 240 19.03 2.38 -11.33
N ARG A 241 18.00 1.60 -11.71
CA ARG A 241 16.72 1.52 -10.98
C ARG A 241 16.66 0.23 -10.17
N TYR A 242 16.38 0.37 -8.88
CA TYR A 242 16.29 -0.68 -7.85
C TYR A 242 15.51 -1.93 -8.30
N PRO A 243 15.89 -3.14 -7.82
CA PRO A 243 15.24 -4.40 -8.20
C PRO A 243 13.73 -4.37 -7.94
N LEU A 244 12.94 -4.87 -8.89
CA LEU A 244 11.50 -5.03 -8.72
C LEU A 244 11.21 -6.24 -7.83
N LEU A 245 10.47 -6.02 -6.74
CA LEU A 245 10.02 -7.11 -5.87
C LEU A 245 8.82 -7.84 -6.49
N ASN A 246 8.91 -9.16 -6.61
CA ASN A 246 7.77 -10.02 -6.86
C ASN A 246 6.96 -10.20 -5.58
N TRP A 247 5.98 -9.32 -5.39
CA TRP A 247 5.09 -9.29 -4.23
C TRP A 247 4.26 -10.56 -4.04
N ARG A 248 3.89 -11.22 -5.14
CA ARG A 248 3.11 -12.46 -5.08
C ARG A 248 3.96 -13.55 -4.46
N ASP A 249 5.14 -13.79 -5.04
CA ASP A 249 5.98 -14.92 -4.66
C ASP A 249 6.59 -14.72 -3.27
N THR A 250 6.96 -13.48 -2.94
CA THR A 250 7.38 -13.10 -1.58
C THR A 250 6.29 -13.42 -0.55
N MET A 251 5.00 -13.26 -0.89
CA MET A 251 3.89 -13.48 0.03
C MET A 251 3.30 -14.90 -0.01
N LEU A 252 3.75 -15.77 -0.90
CA LEU A 252 3.21 -17.14 -1.04
C LEU A 252 3.19 -17.90 0.30
N PRO A 253 4.26 -17.94 1.12
CA PRO A 253 4.24 -18.68 2.38
C PRO A 253 3.15 -18.22 3.35
N PHE A 254 2.82 -16.92 3.34
CA PHE A 254 1.76 -16.37 4.15
C PHE A 254 0.38 -16.63 3.53
N LEU A 255 0.24 -16.45 2.21
CA LEU A 255 -1.00 -16.65 1.48
C LEU A 255 -1.49 -18.10 1.58
N ASP A 256 -0.61 -19.08 1.39
CA ASP A 256 -0.94 -20.51 1.50
C ASP A 256 -1.51 -20.82 2.88
N ARG A 257 -0.85 -20.33 3.95
CA ARG A 257 -1.33 -20.52 5.31
C ARG A 257 -2.73 -19.96 5.54
N VAL A 258 -3.00 -18.72 5.13
CA VAL A 258 -4.32 -18.10 5.39
C VAL A 258 -5.41 -18.70 4.51
N LEU A 259 -5.06 -19.24 3.34
CA LEU A 259 -6.00 -19.95 2.46
C LEU A 259 -6.32 -21.35 2.96
N ASP A 260 -5.38 -22.01 3.64
CA ASP A 260 -5.57 -23.31 4.30
C ASP A 260 -6.27 -23.21 5.67
N SER A 261 -6.54 -22.00 6.15
CA SER A 261 -7.26 -21.78 7.39
C SER A 261 -8.70 -22.35 7.37
N PRO A 262 -9.30 -22.65 8.55
CA PRO A 262 -10.69 -23.10 8.63
C PRO A 262 -11.71 -22.15 7.98
N LEU A 263 -11.31 -20.88 7.82
CA LEU A 263 -12.06 -19.82 7.17
C LEU A 263 -11.89 -19.82 5.64
N ARG A 264 -11.47 -20.92 5.01
CA ARG A 264 -11.25 -21.01 3.55
C ARG A 264 -12.48 -20.62 2.72
N PRO A 265 -12.32 -19.98 1.55
CA PRO A 265 -13.44 -19.69 0.67
C PRO A 265 -14.07 -20.98 0.13
N GLN A 266 -15.39 -21.13 0.24
CA GLN A 266 -16.16 -22.21 -0.38
C GLN A 266 -16.43 -21.81 -1.85
N GLY A 267 -15.84 -22.50 -2.85
CA GLY A 267 -16.18 -22.32 -4.28
C GLY A 267 -15.00 -22.21 -5.27
N TRP A 268 -15.32 -21.98 -6.56
CA TRP A 268 -14.41 -22.09 -7.72
C TRP A 268 -13.09 -21.28 -7.65
N PHE A 269 -13.04 -20.24 -6.81
CA PHE A 269 -11.86 -19.41 -6.59
C PHE A 269 -10.70 -20.12 -5.88
N SER A 270 -10.98 -21.16 -5.06
CA SER A 270 -9.92 -22.00 -4.46
C SER A 270 -9.13 -22.76 -5.53
N LYS A 271 -9.83 -23.23 -6.57
CA LYS A 271 -9.21 -23.85 -7.75
C LYS A 271 -8.41 -22.84 -8.55
N LEU A 272 -8.88 -21.61 -8.74
CA LEU A 272 -8.20 -20.60 -9.57
C LEU A 272 -6.83 -20.19 -9.01
N ILE A 273 -6.69 -20.02 -7.69
CA ILE A 273 -5.39 -19.73 -7.07
C ILE A 273 -4.42 -20.92 -7.23
N TRP A 274 -4.91 -22.15 -7.05
CA TRP A 274 -4.14 -23.37 -7.28
C TRP A 274 -3.73 -23.52 -8.77
N THR A 275 -4.63 -23.17 -9.70
CA THR A 275 -4.39 -23.25 -11.16
C THR A 275 -3.43 -22.17 -11.65
N LEU A 276 -3.38 -21.01 -10.99
CA LEU A 276 -2.43 -19.94 -11.29
C LEU A 276 -1.05 -20.18 -10.65
N SER A 277 -0.96 -20.96 -9.57
CA SER A 277 0.32 -21.47 -9.05
C SER A 277 0.98 -22.46 -10.02
N ALA A 278 0.19 -23.20 -10.79
CA ALA A 278 0.69 -24.21 -11.73
C ALA A 278 1.00 -23.69 -13.15
N ARG A 279 0.76 -22.41 -13.48
CA ARG A 279 0.81 -21.92 -14.88
C ARG A 279 1.88 -20.88 -15.23
N ASP A 280 2.71 -20.43 -14.30
CA ASP A 280 3.77 -19.44 -14.59
C ASP A 280 5.19 -20.09 -14.69
N HIS A 281 5.27 -21.36 -15.09
CA HIS A 281 6.51 -22.04 -15.51
C HIS A 281 6.55 -22.29 -17.03
N GLY A 282 6.11 -21.30 -17.81
CA GLY A 282 6.17 -21.31 -19.28
C GLY A 282 6.58 -19.95 -19.81
#